data_AF-A0AAP4QIM2-F1
#
_entry.id   AF-A0AAP4QIM2-F1
#
_cell.length_a   1.000
_cell.length_b   1.000
_cell.length_c   1.000
_cell.angle_alpha   90.00
_cell.angle_beta   90.00
_cell.angle_gamma   90.00
#
_symmetry.space_group_name_H-M   'P 1'
#
loop_
_entity.id
_entity.type
_entity.pdbx_description
1 polymer ?
#
loop_
_entity_poly.entity_id
_entity_poly.type
_entity_poly.pdbx_seq_one_letter_code
_entity_poly.pdbx_strand_id
1 'polypeptide(L)'
;MPSIIAGSAALPPSTVAAETRMVHDVATLRPSDYRSADGTAWVIATITPAADSGAPVTGPTYFDTATRQTVAVPDARRRYANRGTWQVVATSSPAVPATGRYDWLTLAWLPINRRPLPQTPEHLYSPFIHGGTIVYRWNPAAQGGEQFGNVRMIFPAWQQPVADVLRSAPDDAAQLAASAAAPALERVVHDDNPMLAVLDFATALQEEPAERIAARLPALLRAHDLHEVSALVFLCIAEAREAERPRLVEAINGAIFSIDDGPRLLAIAYGAFAAGRAKQRPFSDAAQTARIGDVFAALKQRTTALGVPVGHGTPWDEFFTAYRLGGTSAGVGRDIR
;
A
#
# COMPACT_ATOMS: atom_id res chain seq x y z
N MET A 1 -7.91 -12.89 -17.98
CA MET A 1 -6.92 -12.00 -17.34
C MET A 1 -5.66 -12.82 -17.13
N PRO A 2 -4.47 -12.37 -17.56
CA PRO A 2 -3.26 -13.04 -17.11
C PRO A 2 -3.18 -12.83 -15.59
N SER A 3 -3.19 -13.94 -14.87
CA SER A 3 -2.90 -13.97 -13.44
C SER A 3 -1.48 -13.43 -13.31
N ILE A 4 -1.27 -12.40 -12.49
CA ILE A 4 0.03 -12.25 -11.83
C ILE A 4 0.05 -13.44 -10.88
N ILE A 5 0.47 -14.59 -11.42
CA ILE A 5 0.96 -15.70 -10.64
C ILE A 5 1.90 -15.05 -9.63
N ALA A 6 1.67 -15.28 -8.34
CA ALA A 6 2.66 -14.99 -7.32
C ALA A 6 4.00 -15.45 -7.91
N GLY A 7 4.82 -14.49 -8.31
CA GLY A 7 6.06 -14.79 -9.00
C GLY A 7 6.78 -15.85 -8.18
N SER A 8 7.52 -16.73 -8.85
CA SER A 8 8.51 -17.51 -8.11
C SER A 8 9.23 -16.55 -7.15
N ALA A 9 9.43 -16.94 -5.88
CA ALA A 9 10.21 -16.14 -4.93
C ALA A 9 11.61 -15.77 -5.48
N ALA A 10 12.03 -16.39 -6.59
CA ALA A 10 13.21 -16.09 -7.38
C ALA A 10 13.13 -14.83 -8.28
N LEU A 11 11.95 -14.23 -8.50
CA LEU A 11 11.84 -12.96 -9.23
C LEU A 11 11.70 -11.82 -8.20
N PRO A 12 12.53 -10.76 -8.28
CA PRO A 12 12.35 -9.60 -7.42
C PRO A 12 10.93 -9.06 -7.67
N PRO A 13 10.18 -8.73 -6.60
CA PRO A 13 8.86 -8.13 -6.77
C PRO A 13 9.02 -6.82 -7.53
N SER A 14 8.06 -6.51 -8.39
CA SER A 14 8.04 -5.20 -9.04
C SER A 14 8.07 -4.11 -7.97
N THR A 15 8.85 -3.05 -8.20
CA THR A 15 8.82 -1.84 -7.36
C THR A 15 7.39 -1.30 -7.26
N VAL A 16 6.56 -1.51 -8.28
CA VAL A 16 5.15 -1.17 -8.26
C VAL A 16 4.37 -1.93 -7.20
N ALA A 17 4.63 -3.21 -7.00
CA ALA A 17 3.91 -4.00 -6.00
C ALA A 17 4.18 -3.51 -4.57
N ALA A 18 5.45 -3.19 -4.26
CA ALA A 18 5.84 -2.64 -2.97
C ALA A 18 5.19 -1.27 -2.70
N GLU A 19 5.31 -0.34 -3.66
CA GLU A 19 4.72 1.01 -3.56
C GLU A 19 3.20 0.94 -3.42
N THR A 20 2.55 0.11 -4.24
CA THR A 20 1.09 -0.08 -4.19
C THR A 20 0.64 -0.59 -2.83
N ARG A 21 1.41 -1.50 -2.22
CA ARG A 21 1.13 -2.02 -0.87
C ARG A 21 1.29 -0.93 0.19
N MET A 22 2.36 -0.15 0.13
CA MET A 22 2.62 0.95 1.08
C MET A 22 1.55 2.04 0.98
N VAL A 23 1.17 2.47 -0.23
CA VAL A 23 0.09 3.44 -0.46
C VAL A 23 -1.21 2.98 0.18
N HIS A 24 -1.62 1.75 -0.08
CA HIS A 24 -2.84 1.19 0.51
C HIS A 24 -2.76 1.19 2.04
N ASP A 25 -1.66 0.70 2.60
CA ASP A 25 -1.53 0.50 4.03
C ASP A 25 -1.45 1.80 4.82
N VAL A 26 -0.71 2.78 4.30
CA VAL A 26 -0.62 4.11 4.88
C VAL A 26 -1.95 4.84 4.78
N ALA A 27 -2.60 4.83 3.61
CA ALA A 27 -3.88 5.52 3.43
C ALA A 27 -5.02 4.91 4.28
N THR A 28 -4.93 3.62 4.59
CA THR A 28 -5.94 2.92 5.44
C THR A 28 -5.47 2.70 6.88
N LEU A 29 -4.34 3.29 7.27
CA LEU A 29 -3.81 3.19 8.62
C LEU A 29 -4.72 3.94 9.59
N ARG A 30 -5.12 3.27 10.67
CA ARG A 30 -5.86 3.89 11.77
C ARG A 30 -4.99 3.87 13.03
N PRO A 31 -4.63 5.04 13.61
CA PRO A 31 -3.81 5.07 14.83
C PRO A 31 -4.44 4.28 15.99
N SER A 32 -5.76 4.23 16.08
CA SER A 32 -6.51 3.45 17.07
C SER A 32 -6.18 1.96 17.04
N ASP A 33 -5.79 1.42 15.88
CA ASP A 33 -5.45 0.01 15.76
C ASP A 33 -4.11 -0.33 16.43
N TYR A 34 -3.32 0.68 16.79
CA TYR A 34 -1.98 0.54 17.38
C TYR A 34 -1.89 1.14 18.78
N ARG A 35 -2.71 2.15 19.08
CA ARG A 35 -2.85 2.76 20.41
C ARG A 35 -3.80 1.94 21.26
N SER A 36 -3.34 0.76 21.68
CA SER A 36 -4.19 -0.14 22.44
C SER A 36 -4.29 0.24 23.92
N ALA A 37 -5.50 0.20 24.47
CA ALA A 37 -5.74 0.39 25.90
C ALA A 37 -5.18 -0.78 26.76
N ASP A 38 -4.93 -1.94 26.16
CA ASP A 38 -4.33 -3.11 26.84
C ASP A 38 -2.82 -2.99 27.09
N GLY A 39 -2.19 -1.87 26.70
CA GLY A 39 -0.76 -1.62 26.89
C GLY A 39 0.14 -2.37 25.90
N THR A 40 -0.41 -3.02 24.88
CA THR A 40 0.38 -3.67 23.82
C THR A 40 1.21 -2.61 23.08
N ALA A 41 2.52 -2.83 23.01
CA ALA A 41 3.39 -1.92 22.28
C ALA A 41 3.13 -1.98 20.77
N TRP A 42 3.07 -0.83 20.13
CA TRP A 42 3.30 -0.73 18.69
C TRP A 42 4.79 -0.66 18.39
N VAL A 43 5.18 -1.16 17.21
CA VAL A 43 6.56 -1.22 16.75
C VAL A 43 6.59 -0.85 15.28
N ILE A 44 7.54 0.01 14.92
CA ILE A 44 8.00 0.22 13.56
C ILE A 44 9.30 -0.53 13.40
N ALA A 45 9.39 -1.42 12.42
CA ALA A 45 10.57 -2.22 12.17
C ALA A 45 10.90 -2.33 10.69
N THR A 46 12.20 -2.44 10.40
CA THR A 46 12.68 -2.86 9.09
C THR A 46 12.78 -4.38 9.05
N ILE A 47 12.17 -4.99 8.03
CA ILE A 47 12.19 -6.42 7.78
C ILE A 47 13.26 -6.73 6.74
N THR A 48 14.15 -7.65 7.08
CA THR A 48 15.19 -8.18 6.19
C THR A 48 14.99 -9.68 6.02
N PRO A 49 14.39 -10.13 4.90
CA PRO A 49 14.18 -11.53 4.63
C PRO A 49 15.51 -12.28 4.46
N ALA A 50 15.50 -13.55 4.85
CA ALA A 50 16.54 -14.49 4.45
C ALA A 50 16.40 -14.82 2.95
N ALA A 51 17.50 -15.27 2.34
CA ALA A 51 17.53 -15.58 0.90
C ALA A 51 16.54 -16.69 0.48
N ASP A 52 16.14 -17.55 1.42
CA ASP A 52 15.18 -18.63 1.23
C ASP A 52 13.75 -18.26 1.69
N SER A 53 13.49 -17.01 2.07
CA SER A 53 12.12 -16.57 2.36
C SER A 53 11.26 -16.64 1.09
N GLY A 54 10.05 -17.17 1.21
CA GLY A 54 9.17 -17.51 0.10
C GLY A 54 9.49 -18.82 -0.60
N ALA A 55 10.58 -19.53 -0.23
CA ALA A 55 10.92 -20.81 -0.83
C ALA A 55 9.91 -21.90 -0.44
N PRO A 56 9.53 -22.80 -1.37
CA PRO A 56 8.64 -23.90 -1.07
C PRO A 56 9.32 -24.89 -0.12
N VAL A 57 8.59 -25.35 0.88
CA VAL A 57 9.06 -26.39 1.82
C VAL A 57 8.51 -27.74 1.39
N THR A 58 9.42 -28.70 1.17
CA THR A 58 9.11 -30.06 0.75
C THR A 58 9.60 -31.06 1.79
N GLY A 59 8.71 -31.90 2.31
CA GLY A 59 9.05 -32.95 3.26
C GLY A 59 8.10 -33.00 4.47
N PRO A 60 8.23 -34.03 5.33
CA PRO A 60 7.38 -34.20 6.51
C PRO A 60 7.79 -33.29 7.68
N THR A 61 8.99 -32.72 7.64
CA THR A 61 9.56 -31.90 8.72
C THR A 61 10.25 -30.66 8.18
N TYR A 62 10.37 -29.64 9.03
CA TYR A 62 10.96 -28.35 8.72
C TYR A 62 11.77 -27.86 9.93
N PHE A 63 12.95 -27.28 9.69
CA PHE A 63 13.77 -26.69 10.75
C PHE A 63 13.41 -25.22 10.91
N ASP A 64 12.76 -24.89 12.03
CA ASP A 64 12.44 -23.53 12.44
C ASP A 64 13.68 -22.89 13.06
N THR A 65 14.22 -21.88 12.39
CA THR A 65 15.45 -21.18 12.80
C THR A 65 15.23 -20.15 13.91
N ALA A 66 13.99 -19.72 14.15
CA ALA A 66 13.66 -18.81 15.24
C ALA A 66 13.62 -19.57 16.58
N THR A 67 12.99 -20.75 16.60
CA THR A 67 12.92 -21.61 17.79
C THR A 67 14.11 -22.59 17.89
N ARG A 68 14.87 -22.76 16.80
CA ARG A 68 15.96 -23.75 16.65
C ARG A 68 15.49 -25.18 16.85
N GLN A 69 14.31 -25.51 16.36
CA GLN A 69 13.69 -26.83 16.50
C GLN A 69 13.24 -27.39 15.15
N THR A 70 13.30 -28.72 15.03
CA THR A 70 12.65 -29.41 13.90
C THR A 70 11.19 -29.65 14.26
N VAL A 71 10.28 -29.09 13.46
CA VAL A 71 8.84 -29.22 13.62
C VAL A 71 8.25 -30.06 12.48
N ALA A 72 7.13 -30.72 12.73
CA ALA A 72 6.37 -31.38 11.67
C ALA A 72 5.78 -30.34 10.71
N VAL A 73 5.82 -30.62 9.41
CA VAL A 73 5.08 -29.82 8.43
C VAL A 73 3.60 -30.11 8.67
N PRO A 74 2.78 -29.10 9.06
CA PRO A 74 1.38 -29.35 9.35
C PRO A 74 0.70 -29.66 8.02
N ASP A 75 0.18 -30.88 7.87
CA ASP A 75 -0.50 -31.41 6.68
C ASP A 75 0.38 -31.61 5.40
N ALA A 76 -0.19 -32.30 4.41
CA ALA A 76 0.47 -32.61 3.14
C ALA A 76 0.39 -31.48 2.09
N ARG A 77 -0.09 -30.29 2.46
CA ARG A 77 -0.28 -29.17 1.53
C ARG A 77 1.05 -28.44 1.31
N ARG A 78 1.15 -27.78 0.16
CA ARG A 78 2.32 -26.97 -0.17
C ARG A 78 2.40 -25.79 0.82
N ARG A 79 3.59 -25.53 1.32
CA ARG A 79 3.91 -24.41 2.21
C ARG A 79 5.14 -23.68 1.71
N TYR A 80 5.29 -22.43 2.11
CA TYR A 80 6.53 -21.68 1.94
C TYR A 80 7.01 -21.14 3.28
N ALA A 81 8.33 -21.01 3.42
CA ALA A 81 8.94 -20.47 4.61
C ALA A 81 8.89 -18.93 4.57
N ASN A 82 8.56 -18.31 5.70
CA ASN A 82 8.82 -16.89 5.93
C ASN A 82 9.96 -16.83 6.93
N ARG A 83 11.12 -16.38 6.51
CA ARG A 83 12.32 -16.38 7.34
C ARG A 83 13.08 -15.08 7.19
N GLY A 84 13.63 -14.58 8.28
CA GLY A 84 14.48 -13.40 8.25
C GLY A 84 14.74 -12.79 9.61
N THR A 85 15.06 -11.51 9.57
CA THR A 85 15.31 -10.67 10.74
C THR A 85 14.47 -9.41 10.69
N TRP A 86 14.24 -8.84 11.86
CA TRP A 86 13.63 -7.53 12.00
C TRP A 86 14.47 -6.66 12.95
N GLN A 87 14.49 -5.37 12.67
CA GLN A 87 15.19 -4.37 13.48
C GLN A 87 14.23 -3.24 13.81
N VAL A 88 14.11 -2.90 15.10
CA VAL A 88 13.27 -1.79 15.57
C VAL A 88 13.84 -0.47 15.07
N VAL A 89 12.95 0.35 14.55
CA VAL A 89 13.18 1.76 14.22
C VAL A 89 12.58 2.64 15.31
N ALA A 90 11.32 2.36 15.70
CA ALA A 90 10.61 3.09 16.75
C ALA A 90 9.63 2.16 17.46
N THR A 91 9.33 2.45 18.72
CA THR A 91 8.35 1.69 19.50
C THR A 91 7.78 2.54 20.63
N SER A 92 6.59 2.19 21.12
CA SER A 92 6.01 2.75 22.35
C SER A 92 6.58 2.17 23.64
N SER A 93 7.37 1.08 23.61
CA SER A 93 7.84 0.42 24.82
C SER A 93 9.31 0.01 24.75
N PRO A 94 10.13 0.32 25.78
CA PRO A 94 11.50 -0.14 25.86
C PRO A 94 11.63 -1.66 26.08
N ALA A 95 10.53 -2.35 26.38
CA ALA A 95 10.51 -3.80 26.55
C ALA A 95 10.66 -4.56 25.22
N VAL A 96 10.45 -3.89 24.08
CA VAL A 96 10.61 -4.50 22.76
C VAL A 96 12.11 -4.68 22.47
N PRO A 97 12.58 -5.89 22.13
CA PRO A 97 13.97 -6.10 21.74
C PRO A 97 14.35 -5.25 20.53
N ALA A 98 15.57 -4.71 20.49
CA ALA A 98 16.03 -3.88 19.38
C ALA A 98 16.08 -4.63 18.03
N THR A 99 16.23 -5.95 18.06
CA THR A 99 16.24 -6.83 16.90
C THR A 99 15.64 -8.18 17.24
N GLY A 100 15.16 -8.91 16.24
CA GLY A 100 14.80 -10.31 16.39
C GLY A 100 14.86 -11.09 15.08
N ARG A 101 14.53 -12.38 15.19
CA ARG A 101 14.42 -13.30 14.07
C ARG A 101 12.98 -13.74 13.93
N TYR A 102 12.57 -14.04 12.71
CA TYR A 102 11.30 -14.67 12.45
C TYR A 102 11.46 -15.87 11.55
N ASP A 103 10.63 -16.88 11.82
CA ASP A 103 10.56 -18.11 11.06
C ASP A 103 9.17 -18.72 11.26
N TRP A 104 8.43 -18.93 10.17
CA TRP A 104 7.21 -19.74 10.19
C TRP A 104 6.85 -20.24 8.80
N LEU A 105 5.95 -21.22 8.75
CA LEU A 105 5.41 -21.74 7.51
C LEU A 105 4.05 -21.13 7.20
N THR A 106 3.91 -20.51 6.03
CA THR A 106 2.60 -20.09 5.51
C THR A 106 2.10 -21.12 4.50
N LEU A 107 0.79 -21.39 4.54
CA LEU A 107 0.13 -22.23 3.56
C LEU A 107 0.28 -21.59 2.17
N ALA A 108 0.83 -22.33 1.21
CA ALA A 108 0.80 -21.90 -0.18
C ALA A 108 -0.65 -21.99 -0.64
N TRP A 109 -1.25 -20.85 -0.96
CA TRP A 109 -2.62 -20.82 -1.47
C TRP A 109 -2.67 -21.56 -2.80
N LEU A 110 -3.19 -22.78 -2.77
CA LEU A 110 -3.57 -23.50 -3.97
C LEU A 110 -4.84 -22.84 -4.52
N PRO A 111 -4.97 -22.60 -5.83
CA PRO A 111 -6.24 -22.25 -6.45
C PRO A 111 -7.18 -23.46 -6.42
N ILE A 112 -7.63 -23.82 -5.21
CA ILE A 112 -8.62 -24.88 -5.00
C ILE A 112 -9.94 -24.30 -5.51
N ASN A 113 -10.53 -24.96 -6.51
CA ASN A 113 -11.83 -24.66 -7.13
C ASN A 113 -11.91 -23.45 -8.08
N ARG A 114 -10.83 -23.06 -8.77
CA ARG A 114 -10.84 -21.90 -9.71
C ARG A 114 -11.36 -20.59 -9.08
N ARG A 115 -11.44 -20.54 -7.74
CA ARG A 115 -11.83 -19.32 -7.04
C ARG A 115 -10.69 -18.33 -7.20
N PRO A 116 -10.96 -17.07 -7.58
CA PRO A 116 -9.94 -16.06 -7.57
C PRO A 116 -9.35 -16.00 -6.17
N LEU A 117 -8.01 -15.98 -6.06
CA LEU A 117 -7.34 -15.72 -4.80
C LEU A 117 -7.90 -14.41 -4.19
N PRO A 118 -8.12 -14.34 -2.87
CA PRO A 118 -8.39 -13.06 -2.22
C PRO A 118 -7.25 -12.12 -2.60
N GLN A 119 -7.53 -10.95 -3.17
CA GLN A 119 -6.49 -9.93 -3.37
C GLN A 119 -6.35 -9.14 -2.06
N THR A 120 -5.88 -9.81 -1.01
CA THR A 120 -5.45 -9.06 0.17
C THR A 120 -4.13 -8.35 -0.17
N PRO A 121 -3.83 -7.24 0.50
CA PRO A 121 -2.55 -6.55 0.33
C PRO A 121 -1.34 -7.50 0.48
N GLU A 122 -1.44 -8.54 1.31
CA GLU A 122 -0.37 -9.54 1.52
C GLU A 122 -0.08 -10.39 0.29
N HIS A 123 -1.09 -10.61 -0.56
CA HIS A 123 -0.91 -11.31 -1.84
C HIS A 123 -0.26 -10.44 -2.91
N LEU A 124 -0.34 -9.12 -2.76
CA LEU A 124 0.30 -8.18 -3.66
C LEU A 124 1.79 -8.08 -3.34
N TYR A 125 2.11 -7.94 -2.06
CA TYR A 125 3.47 -7.85 -1.56
C TYR A 125 3.50 -8.25 -0.09
N SER A 126 4.39 -9.19 0.24
CA SER A 126 4.67 -9.60 1.62
C SER A 126 6.01 -9.04 2.08
N PRO A 127 6.05 -8.21 3.15
CA PRO A 127 7.31 -7.70 3.68
C PRO A 127 8.19 -8.80 4.26
N PHE A 128 7.63 -9.95 4.64
CA PHE A 128 8.39 -11.07 5.19
C PHE A 128 9.10 -11.91 4.14
N ILE A 129 8.67 -11.81 2.88
CA ILE A 129 9.33 -12.44 1.73
C ILE A 129 10.27 -11.45 1.04
N HIS A 130 9.88 -10.18 0.96
CA HIS A 130 10.54 -9.21 0.09
C HIS A 130 11.19 -8.02 0.81
N GLY A 131 10.94 -7.89 2.11
CA GLY A 131 11.50 -6.83 2.95
C GLY A 131 10.65 -5.58 2.98
N GLY A 132 11.13 -4.55 3.67
CA GLY A 132 10.48 -3.26 3.77
C GLY A 132 10.33 -2.77 5.20
N THR A 133 9.66 -1.64 5.38
CA THR A 133 9.38 -1.07 6.70
C THR A 133 7.92 -1.33 7.06
N ILE A 134 7.69 -1.88 8.24
CA ILE A 134 6.35 -2.18 8.74
C ILE A 134 6.07 -1.46 10.05
N VAL A 135 4.79 -1.22 10.31
CA VAL A 135 4.24 -0.95 11.64
C VAL A 135 3.32 -2.09 12.05
N TYR A 136 3.42 -2.52 13.29
CA TYR A 136 2.65 -3.64 13.82
C TYR A 136 2.42 -3.52 15.34
N ARG A 137 1.48 -4.31 15.86
CA ARG A 137 1.28 -4.53 17.30
C ARG A 137 2.14 -5.70 17.76
N TRP A 138 3.03 -5.47 18.70
CA TRP A 138 3.95 -6.48 19.22
C TRP A 138 3.23 -7.48 20.12
N ASN A 139 3.14 -8.73 19.68
CA ASN A 139 2.54 -9.81 20.45
C ASN A 139 3.57 -10.95 20.67
N PRO A 140 4.49 -10.80 21.63
CA PRO A 140 5.57 -11.78 21.83
C PRO A 140 5.09 -13.15 22.31
N ALA A 141 3.85 -13.26 22.80
CA ALA A 141 3.26 -14.52 23.25
C ALA A 141 2.67 -15.35 22.09
N ALA A 142 2.42 -14.73 20.93
CA ALA A 142 1.91 -15.44 19.76
C ALA A 142 3.02 -16.16 18.99
N GLN A 143 2.64 -17.20 18.25
CA GLN A 143 3.56 -18.02 17.47
C GLN A 143 3.54 -17.62 15.98
N GLY A 144 4.68 -17.80 15.31
CA GLY A 144 4.82 -17.55 13.88
C GLY A 144 4.48 -16.12 13.47
N GLY A 145 3.77 -15.95 12.36
CA GLY A 145 3.41 -14.61 11.84
C GLY A 145 2.51 -13.78 12.76
N GLU A 146 1.75 -14.43 13.65
CA GLU A 146 0.82 -13.76 14.58
C GLU A 146 1.54 -12.85 15.59
N GLN A 147 2.85 -13.06 15.81
CA GLN A 147 3.65 -12.19 16.69
C GLN A 147 3.74 -10.74 16.17
N PHE A 148 3.51 -10.53 14.88
CA PHE A 148 3.54 -9.24 14.19
C PHE A 148 2.14 -8.61 14.06
N GLY A 149 1.20 -8.84 14.98
CA GLY A 149 -0.22 -8.46 14.86
C GLY A 149 -0.52 -7.15 14.09
N ASN A 150 -1.57 -7.15 13.25
CA ASN A 150 -1.98 -6.03 12.38
C ASN A 150 -0.81 -5.32 11.64
N VAL A 151 -0.13 -6.06 10.74
CA VAL A 151 0.97 -5.55 9.92
C VAL A 151 0.48 -4.55 8.87
N ARG A 152 1.11 -3.38 8.84
CA ARG A 152 0.99 -2.40 7.74
C ARG A 152 2.37 -2.01 7.25
N MET A 153 2.57 -1.96 5.94
CA MET A 153 3.77 -1.38 5.36
C MET A 153 3.68 0.15 5.35
N ILE A 154 4.79 0.81 5.63
CA ILE A 154 4.92 2.26 5.54
C ILE A 154 6.08 2.63 4.63
N PHE A 155 6.02 3.82 4.05
CA PHE A 155 7.16 4.36 3.29
C PHE A 155 8.38 4.47 4.22
N PRO A 156 9.59 4.07 3.79
CA PRO A 156 10.79 4.21 4.60
C PRO A 156 11.03 5.64 5.09
N ALA A 157 10.71 6.64 4.28
CA ALA A 157 10.80 8.06 4.64
C ALA A 157 9.80 8.46 5.74
N TRP A 158 8.76 7.67 5.97
CA TRP A 158 7.66 7.98 6.90
C TRP A 158 7.79 7.30 8.26
N GLN A 159 8.94 6.67 8.55
CA GLN A 159 9.22 6.07 9.86
C GLN A 159 8.95 7.04 11.02
N GLN A 160 9.53 8.25 10.95
CA GLN A 160 9.36 9.27 11.97
C GLN A 160 7.95 9.91 11.93
N PRO A 161 7.41 10.35 10.77
CA PRO A 161 6.03 10.81 10.64
C PRO A 161 4.99 9.89 11.28
N VAL A 162 5.06 8.58 11.01
CA VAL A 162 4.15 7.57 11.57
C VAL A 162 4.39 7.39 13.06
N ALA A 163 5.65 7.33 13.51
CA ALA A 163 5.96 7.20 14.93
C ALA A 163 5.46 8.41 15.75
N ASP A 164 5.57 9.63 15.20
CA ASP A 164 5.07 10.85 15.83
C ASP A 164 3.55 10.77 15.97
N VAL A 165 2.83 10.44 14.90
CA VAL A 165 1.39 10.22 14.95
C VAL A 165 1.05 9.17 15.99
N LEU A 166 1.72 8.02 16.04
CA LEU A 166 1.38 6.98 17.02
C LEU A 166 1.72 7.34 18.47
N ARG A 167 2.71 8.22 18.68
CA ARG A 167 3.06 8.76 20.01
C ARG A 167 2.10 9.84 20.49
N SER A 168 1.49 10.60 19.59
CA SER A 168 0.52 11.64 19.95
C SER A 168 -0.61 11.02 20.78
N ALA A 169 -0.68 11.40 22.05
CA ALA A 169 -1.67 10.88 22.98
C ALA A 169 -3.09 11.34 22.56
N PRO A 170 -4.14 10.57 22.84
CA PRO A 170 -5.52 11.05 22.79
C PRO A 170 -5.78 12.24 23.75
N ASP A 171 -4.96 12.36 24.80
CA ASP A 171 -5.22 13.21 25.97
C ASP A 171 -4.64 14.63 25.90
N ASP A 172 -4.06 15.05 24.77
CA ASP A 172 -3.86 16.48 24.48
C ASP A 172 -5.18 17.15 24.08
N ALA A 173 -6.27 16.84 24.78
CA ALA A 173 -7.64 17.22 24.42
C ALA A 173 -7.80 18.73 24.25
N ALA A 174 -6.98 19.56 24.91
CA ALA A 174 -6.99 21.01 24.73
C ALA A 174 -6.27 21.48 23.46
N GLN A 175 -5.17 20.82 23.05
CA GLN A 175 -4.40 21.16 21.86
C GLN A 175 -4.99 20.49 20.60
N LEU A 176 -5.55 19.29 20.76
CA LEU A 176 -6.42 18.62 19.79
C LEU A 176 -7.76 19.35 19.64
N ALA A 177 -8.35 19.93 20.70
CA ALA A 177 -9.55 20.77 20.53
C ALA A 177 -9.25 22.10 19.85
N ALA A 178 -8.08 22.69 20.10
CA ALA A 178 -7.64 23.92 19.43
C ALA A 178 -7.27 23.68 17.96
N SER A 179 -6.65 22.55 17.61
CA SER A 179 -6.42 22.16 16.21
C SER A 179 -7.70 21.68 15.53
N ALA A 180 -8.55 20.90 16.21
CA ALA A 180 -9.85 20.43 15.70
C ALA A 180 -10.88 21.56 15.50
N ALA A 181 -10.61 22.78 15.99
CA ALA A 181 -11.43 23.94 15.69
C ALA A 181 -11.35 24.35 14.21
N ALA A 182 -10.22 24.08 13.54
CA ALA A 182 -10.09 24.25 12.10
C ALA A 182 -10.69 23.04 11.36
N PRO A 183 -11.44 23.23 10.26
CA PRO A 183 -11.89 22.15 9.39
C PRO A 183 -10.75 21.22 8.96
N ALA A 184 -11.01 19.93 8.84
CA ALA A 184 -9.98 18.92 8.56
C ALA A 184 -9.19 19.23 7.29
N LEU A 185 -9.85 19.69 6.23
CA LEU A 185 -9.22 20.09 4.96
C LEU A 185 -8.27 21.29 5.10
N GLU A 186 -8.50 22.18 6.06
CA GLU A 186 -7.60 23.30 6.33
C GLU A 186 -6.33 22.82 7.04
N ARG A 187 -6.45 21.85 7.94
CA ARG A 187 -5.30 21.26 8.64
C ARG A 187 -4.34 20.54 7.70
N VAL A 188 -4.86 19.82 6.70
CA VAL A 188 -4.05 19.16 5.65
C VAL A 188 -3.04 20.11 5.01
N VAL A 189 -3.38 21.38 4.83
CA VAL A 189 -2.52 22.37 4.16
C VAL A 189 -1.41 22.91 5.07
N HIS A 190 -1.57 22.79 6.38
CA HIS A 190 -0.71 23.41 7.39
C HIS A 190 0.20 22.43 8.13
N ASP A 191 -0.06 21.12 8.01
CA ASP A 191 0.74 20.11 8.69
C ASP A 191 2.03 19.76 7.94
N ASP A 192 3.16 19.86 8.63
CA ASP A 192 4.47 19.42 8.12
C ASP A 192 4.66 17.89 8.20
N ASN A 193 3.76 17.18 8.89
CA ASN A 193 3.77 15.72 9.00
C ASN A 193 2.84 15.10 7.94
N PRO A 194 3.39 14.43 6.91
CA PRO A 194 2.59 13.93 5.80
C PRO A 194 1.63 12.80 6.20
N MET A 195 1.94 12.03 7.26
CA MET A 195 1.02 11.03 7.79
C MET A 195 -0.20 11.68 8.46
N LEU A 196 0.00 12.80 9.15
CA LEU A 196 -1.10 13.56 9.76
C LEU A 196 -1.99 14.18 8.69
N ALA A 197 -1.39 14.77 7.64
CA ALA A 197 -2.11 15.31 6.49
C ALA A 197 -3.00 14.23 5.81
N VAL A 198 -2.50 12.99 5.67
CA VAL A 198 -3.30 11.86 5.14
C VAL A 198 -4.49 11.53 6.04
N LEU A 199 -4.32 11.52 7.37
CA LEU A 199 -5.41 11.27 8.32
C LEU A 199 -6.46 12.38 8.29
N ASP A 200 -6.02 13.64 8.28
CA ASP A 200 -6.92 14.79 8.22
C ASP A 200 -7.66 14.86 6.89
N PHE A 201 -7.02 14.49 5.78
CA PHE A 201 -7.71 14.38 4.50
C PHE A 201 -8.74 13.25 4.49
N ALA A 202 -8.42 12.11 5.10
CA ALA A 202 -9.37 11.01 5.26
C ALA A 202 -10.60 11.44 6.07
N THR A 203 -10.41 12.22 7.14
CA THR A 203 -11.49 12.84 7.92
C THR A 203 -12.29 13.83 7.07
N ALA A 204 -11.62 14.72 6.32
CA ALA A 204 -12.26 15.69 5.44
C ALA A 204 -13.17 15.01 4.41
N LEU A 205 -12.77 13.87 3.84
CA LEU A 205 -13.59 13.09 2.90
C LEU A 205 -14.90 12.56 3.50
N GLN A 206 -14.97 12.41 4.82
CA GLN A 206 -16.18 11.96 5.50
C GLN A 206 -17.05 13.13 5.97
N GLU A 207 -16.43 14.24 6.37
CA GLU A 207 -17.10 15.34 7.09
C GLU A 207 -17.40 16.56 6.21
N GLU A 208 -16.57 16.85 5.20
CA GLU A 208 -16.67 18.07 4.40
C GLU A 208 -17.37 17.84 3.04
N PRO A 209 -17.99 18.88 2.44
CA PRO A 209 -18.61 18.76 1.12
C PRO A 209 -17.61 18.44 0.00
N ALA A 210 -17.96 17.51 -0.89
CA ALA A 210 -17.11 17.12 -2.02
C ALA A 210 -16.74 18.30 -2.93
N GLU A 211 -17.61 19.31 -3.06
CA GLU A 211 -17.35 20.55 -3.80
C GLU A 211 -16.09 21.24 -3.30
N ARG A 212 -15.97 21.35 -1.97
CA ARG A 212 -14.88 22.06 -1.29
C ARG A 212 -13.58 21.27 -1.43
N ILE A 213 -13.64 19.95 -1.26
CA ILE A 213 -12.49 19.06 -1.43
C ILE A 213 -12.01 19.06 -2.88
N ALA A 214 -12.90 18.90 -3.86
CA ALA A 214 -12.59 18.91 -5.28
C ALA A 214 -11.93 20.23 -5.71
N ALA A 215 -12.39 21.37 -5.18
CA ALA A 215 -11.79 22.67 -5.47
C ALA A 215 -10.36 22.83 -4.91
N ARG A 216 -10.03 22.17 -3.80
CA ARG A 216 -8.70 22.20 -3.18
C ARG A 216 -7.75 21.12 -3.71
N LEU A 217 -8.29 20.04 -4.26
CA LEU A 217 -7.52 18.89 -4.71
C LEU A 217 -6.37 19.24 -5.66
N PRO A 218 -6.51 20.13 -6.67
CA PRO A 218 -5.37 20.50 -7.52
C PRO A 218 -4.19 21.12 -6.76
N ALA A 219 -4.44 21.84 -5.67
CA ALA A 219 -3.38 22.39 -4.82
C ALA A 219 -2.75 21.30 -3.94
N LEU A 220 -3.58 20.41 -3.36
CA LEU A 220 -3.12 19.30 -2.54
C LEU A 220 -2.28 18.28 -3.34
N LEU A 221 -2.62 18.03 -4.60
CA LEU A 221 -1.80 17.18 -5.48
C LEU A 221 -0.43 17.79 -5.82
N ARG A 222 -0.18 19.05 -5.45
CA ARG A 222 1.12 19.73 -5.51
C ARG A 222 1.87 19.72 -4.17
N ALA A 223 1.43 18.93 -3.18
CA ALA A 223 2.12 18.74 -1.91
C ALA A 223 3.62 18.41 -2.11
N HIS A 224 4.45 18.80 -1.15
CA HIS A 224 5.89 18.59 -1.24
C HIS A 224 6.24 17.09 -1.27
N ASP A 225 5.56 16.28 -0.44
CA ASP A 225 5.78 14.85 -0.35
C ASP A 225 4.99 14.09 -1.44
N LEU A 226 5.68 13.29 -2.26
CA LEU A 226 5.07 12.51 -3.34
C LEU A 226 4.26 11.31 -2.83
N HIS A 227 4.65 10.71 -1.70
CA HIS A 227 3.91 9.62 -1.09
C HIS A 227 2.58 10.10 -0.50
N GLU A 228 2.54 11.33 0.00
CA GLU A 228 1.31 12.00 0.42
C GLU A 228 0.35 12.10 -0.77
N VAL A 229 0.82 12.61 -1.92
CA VAL A 229 0.02 12.67 -3.16
C VAL A 229 -0.56 11.30 -3.54
N SER A 230 0.24 10.23 -3.46
CA SER A 230 -0.25 8.88 -3.73
C SER A 230 -1.37 8.45 -2.77
N ALA A 231 -1.21 8.72 -1.47
CA ALA A 231 -2.21 8.39 -0.46
C ALA A 231 -3.50 9.22 -0.63
N LEU A 232 -3.41 10.52 -0.91
CA LEU A 232 -4.58 11.37 -1.17
C LEU A 232 -5.37 10.89 -2.40
N VAL A 233 -4.68 10.54 -3.49
CA VAL A 233 -5.34 9.98 -4.70
C VAL A 233 -6.01 8.64 -4.40
N PHE A 234 -5.35 7.76 -3.64
CA PHE A 234 -5.96 6.50 -3.19
C PHE A 234 -7.26 6.78 -2.42
N LEU A 235 -7.21 7.68 -1.43
CA LEU A 235 -8.35 8.02 -0.59
C LEU A 235 -9.54 8.56 -1.42
N CYS A 236 -9.28 9.46 -2.38
CA CYS A 236 -10.32 9.97 -3.28
C CYS A 236 -11.02 8.88 -4.11
N ILE A 237 -10.29 7.86 -4.54
CA ILE A 237 -10.81 6.83 -5.45
C ILE A 237 -11.42 5.63 -4.70
N ALA A 238 -10.83 5.25 -3.56
CA ALA A 238 -11.16 4.04 -2.82
C ALA A 238 -12.01 4.29 -1.56
N GLU A 239 -11.74 5.36 -0.81
CA GLU A 239 -12.28 5.56 0.54
C GLU A 239 -13.30 6.71 0.64
N ALA A 240 -13.32 7.62 -0.34
CA ALA A 240 -14.34 8.65 -0.43
C ALA A 240 -15.76 8.06 -0.53
N ARG A 241 -16.76 8.81 -0.07
CA ARG A 241 -18.18 8.44 -0.18
C ARG A 241 -18.52 8.14 -1.64
N GLU A 242 -19.23 7.05 -1.88
CA GLU A 242 -19.43 6.51 -3.24
C GLU A 242 -20.02 7.54 -4.22
N ALA A 243 -21.01 8.31 -3.77
CA ALA A 243 -21.66 9.36 -4.56
C ALA A 243 -20.72 10.50 -4.98
N GLU A 244 -19.61 10.68 -4.27
CA GLU A 244 -18.69 11.81 -4.45
C GLU A 244 -17.46 11.45 -5.30
N ARG A 245 -17.13 10.16 -5.38
CA ARG A 245 -15.99 9.64 -6.16
C ARG A 245 -15.95 10.19 -7.60
N PRO A 246 -17.05 10.26 -8.37
CA PRO A 246 -16.99 10.81 -9.73
C PRO A 246 -16.43 12.23 -9.78
N ARG A 247 -16.87 13.09 -8.86
CA ARG A 247 -16.43 14.49 -8.79
C ARG A 247 -14.96 14.62 -8.41
N LEU A 248 -14.51 13.81 -7.46
CA LEU A 248 -13.10 13.81 -7.05
C LEU A 248 -12.19 13.29 -8.16
N VAL A 249 -12.61 12.25 -8.89
CA VAL A 249 -11.88 11.74 -10.07
C VAL A 249 -11.83 12.77 -11.19
N GLU A 250 -12.90 13.51 -11.43
CA GLU A 250 -12.89 14.62 -12.39
C GLU A 250 -11.84 15.69 -12.01
N ALA A 251 -11.78 16.06 -10.73
CA ALA A 251 -10.77 17.01 -10.24
C ALA A 251 -9.33 16.48 -10.38
N ILE A 252 -9.10 15.18 -10.13
CA ILE A 252 -7.79 14.53 -10.37
C ILE A 252 -7.43 14.59 -11.85
N ASN A 253 -8.35 14.23 -12.74
CA ASN A 253 -8.15 14.27 -14.19
C ASN A 253 -7.80 15.68 -14.67
N GLY A 254 -8.53 16.70 -14.20
CA GLY A 254 -8.23 18.09 -14.51
C GLY A 254 -6.84 18.51 -13.99
N ALA A 255 -6.48 18.09 -12.77
CA ALA A 255 -5.18 18.41 -12.18
C ALA A 255 -4.01 17.79 -12.94
N ILE A 256 -4.13 16.54 -13.43
CA ILE A 256 -3.09 15.83 -14.21
C ILE A 256 -2.59 16.69 -15.38
N PHE A 257 -3.49 17.32 -16.13
CA PHE A 257 -3.11 18.13 -17.29
C PHE A 257 -2.34 19.41 -16.93
N SER A 258 -2.39 19.84 -15.67
CA SER A 258 -1.69 21.03 -15.16
C SER A 258 -0.38 20.72 -14.41
N ILE A 259 0.05 19.45 -14.41
CA ILE A 259 1.28 18.99 -13.76
C ILE A 259 2.32 18.69 -14.84
N ASP A 260 3.46 19.37 -14.81
CA ASP A 260 4.62 19.14 -15.70
C ASP A 260 5.69 18.23 -15.05
N ASP A 261 5.49 17.86 -13.77
CA ASP A 261 6.43 17.11 -12.95
C ASP A 261 6.19 15.59 -13.07
N GLY A 262 7.10 14.88 -13.74
CA GLY A 262 7.02 13.44 -13.98
C GLY A 262 6.88 12.58 -12.71
N PRO A 263 7.74 12.76 -11.68
CA PRO A 263 7.60 12.12 -10.37
C PRO A 263 6.20 12.28 -9.73
N ARG A 264 5.56 13.44 -9.90
CA ARG A 264 4.22 13.69 -9.36
C ARG A 264 3.11 13.03 -10.15
N LEU A 265 3.23 12.98 -11.47
CA LEU A 265 2.35 12.14 -12.29
C LEU A 265 2.46 10.66 -11.89
N LEU A 266 3.69 10.21 -11.59
CA LEU A 266 3.93 8.85 -11.11
C LEU A 266 3.31 8.61 -9.73
N ALA A 267 3.38 9.57 -8.82
CA ALA A 267 2.71 9.50 -7.52
C ALA A 267 1.18 9.35 -7.66
N ILE A 268 0.56 10.11 -8.56
CA ILE A 268 -0.87 9.96 -8.88
C ILE A 268 -1.15 8.55 -9.43
N ALA A 269 -0.28 8.03 -10.30
CA ALA A 269 -0.41 6.68 -10.85
C ALA A 269 -0.37 5.59 -9.76
N TYR A 270 0.55 5.69 -8.79
CA TYR A 270 0.60 4.76 -7.65
C TYR A 270 -0.69 4.78 -6.82
N GLY A 271 -1.21 5.97 -6.52
CA GLY A 271 -2.49 6.13 -5.81
C GLY A 271 -3.66 5.46 -6.53
N ALA A 272 -3.81 5.75 -7.82
CA ALA A 272 -4.86 5.18 -8.66
C ALA A 272 -4.72 3.65 -8.83
N PHE A 273 -3.48 3.16 -8.97
CA PHE A 273 -3.21 1.73 -9.08
C PHE A 273 -3.55 0.98 -7.79
N ALA A 274 -3.16 1.52 -6.64
CA ALA A 274 -3.49 0.96 -5.33
C ALA A 274 -5.00 0.86 -5.11
N ALA A 275 -5.75 1.90 -5.49
CA ALA A 275 -7.21 1.89 -5.41
C ALA A 275 -7.84 0.80 -6.30
N GLY A 276 -7.20 0.46 -7.43
CA GLY A 276 -7.63 -0.63 -8.31
C GLY A 276 -7.34 -2.03 -7.77
N ARG A 277 -6.29 -2.19 -6.95
CA ARG A 277 -5.81 -3.49 -6.45
C ARG A 277 -6.35 -3.88 -5.07
N ALA A 278 -6.75 -2.92 -4.25
CA ALA A 278 -7.22 -3.16 -2.88
C ALA A 278 -8.60 -3.84 -2.74
N LYS A 279 -9.22 -4.31 -3.83
CA LYS A 279 -10.59 -4.83 -3.81
C LYS A 279 -10.71 -6.21 -3.16
N GLN A 280 -11.54 -6.31 -2.11
CA GLN A 280 -12.09 -7.60 -1.70
C GLN A 280 -13.11 -8.08 -2.75
N ARG A 281 -12.74 -9.11 -3.52
CA ARG A 281 -13.68 -9.86 -4.37
C ARG A 281 -14.76 -10.52 -3.49
N PRO A 282 -16.01 -10.66 -3.98
CA PRO A 282 -16.33 -11.01 -5.37
C PRO A 282 -16.98 -9.93 -6.25
N PHE A 283 -17.30 -8.74 -5.73
CA PHE A 283 -18.07 -7.75 -6.49
C PHE A 283 -17.14 -6.77 -7.24
N SER A 284 -16.99 -6.96 -8.55
CA SER A 284 -16.30 -5.97 -9.38
C SER A 284 -17.17 -4.73 -9.53
N ASP A 285 -16.81 -3.63 -8.87
CA ASP A 285 -17.37 -2.31 -9.20
C ASP A 285 -16.84 -1.85 -10.57
N ALA A 286 -17.71 -1.99 -11.59
CA ALA A 286 -17.44 -1.58 -12.97
C ALA A 286 -17.26 -0.07 -13.08
N ALA A 287 -18.00 0.72 -12.31
CA ALA A 287 -17.91 2.17 -12.32
C ALA A 287 -16.57 2.64 -11.76
N GLN A 288 -16.06 2.04 -10.68
CA GLN A 288 -14.72 2.35 -10.17
C GLN A 288 -13.62 1.88 -11.14
N THR A 289 -13.84 0.75 -11.82
CA THR A 289 -12.90 0.29 -12.86
C THR A 289 -12.82 1.28 -14.01
N ALA A 290 -13.96 1.82 -14.47
CA ALA A 290 -14.01 2.86 -15.50
C ALA A 290 -13.30 4.14 -15.03
N ARG A 291 -13.62 4.64 -13.83
CA ARG A 291 -13.00 5.83 -13.23
C ARG A 291 -11.47 5.73 -13.17
N ILE A 292 -10.94 4.59 -12.75
CA ILE A 292 -9.48 4.37 -12.73
C ILE A 292 -8.91 4.32 -14.16
N GLY A 293 -9.64 3.71 -15.10
CA GLY A 293 -9.30 3.75 -16.52
C GLY A 293 -9.18 5.18 -17.06
N ASP A 294 -10.10 6.06 -16.69
CA ASP A 294 -10.07 7.48 -17.10
C ASP A 294 -8.82 8.20 -16.56
N VAL A 295 -8.46 7.96 -15.30
CA VAL A 295 -7.23 8.50 -14.68
C VAL A 295 -6.00 8.04 -15.46
N PHE A 296 -5.89 6.75 -15.77
CA PHE A 296 -4.74 6.25 -16.52
C PHE A 296 -4.71 6.72 -17.98
N ALA A 297 -5.87 6.96 -18.60
CA ALA A 297 -5.94 7.58 -19.92
C ALA A 297 -5.40 9.02 -19.89
N ALA A 298 -5.80 9.83 -18.89
CA ALA A 298 -5.28 11.18 -18.69
C ALA A 298 -3.76 11.17 -18.41
N LEU A 299 -3.29 10.27 -17.54
CA LEU A 299 -1.86 10.10 -17.25
C LEU A 299 -1.07 9.71 -18.51
N LYS A 300 -1.59 8.80 -19.34
CA LYS A 300 -0.93 8.41 -20.60
C LYS A 300 -0.82 9.59 -21.56
N GLN A 301 -1.91 10.34 -21.75
CA GLN A 301 -1.89 11.52 -22.62
C GLN A 301 -0.87 12.55 -22.12
N ARG A 302 -0.84 12.80 -20.81
CA ARG A 302 0.05 13.80 -20.23
C ARG A 302 1.52 13.38 -20.26
N THR A 303 1.84 12.15 -19.86
CA THR A 303 3.21 11.61 -19.91
C THR A 303 3.75 11.58 -21.34
N THR A 304 2.91 11.26 -22.33
CA THR A 304 3.26 11.34 -23.75
C THR A 304 3.59 12.77 -24.17
N ALA A 305 2.74 13.74 -23.79
CA ALA A 305 2.96 15.16 -24.12
C ALA A 305 4.25 15.72 -23.52
N LEU A 306 4.66 15.22 -22.35
CA LEU A 306 5.90 15.61 -21.68
C LEU A 306 7.13 14.80 -22.14
N GLY A 307 6.96 13.81 -23.02
CA GLY A 307 8.05 12.95 -23.47
C GLY A 307 8.63 12.05 -22.36
N VAL A 308 7.84 11.70 -21.34
CA VAL A 308 8.28 10.81 -20.25
C VAL A 308 8.57 9.42 -20.83
N PRO A 309 9.76 8.85 -20.61
CA PRO A 309 10.09 7.52 -21.12
C PRO A 309 9.20 6.42 -20.53
N VAL A 310 8.58 5.63 -21.40
CA VAL A 310 7.80 4.43 -21.05
C VAL A 310 8.48 3.23 -21.68
N GLY A 311 9.47 2.68 -20.98
CA GLY A 311 10.23 1.51 -21.42
C GLY A 311 9.87 0.26 -20.62
N HIS A 312 10.21 -0.91 -21.16
CA HIS A 312 10.03 -2.17 -20.43
C HIS A 312 10.74 -2.15 -19.08
N GLY A 313 10.04 -2.61 -18.04
CA GLY A 313 10.54 -2.62 -16.66
C GLY A 313 10.40 -1.28 -15.93
N THR A 314 9.84 -0.25 -16.57
CA THR A 314 9.44 0.98 -15.86
C THR A 314 8.08 0.82 -15.17
N PRO A 315 7.79 1.57 -14.10
CA PRO A 315 6.45 1.60 -13.50
C PRO A 315 5.34 1.93 -14.51
N TRP A 316 5.61 2.84 -15.45
CA TRP A 316 4.66 3.23 -16.49
C TRP A 316 4.28 2.08 -17.42
N ASP A 317 5.23 1.21 -17.80
CA ASP A 317 4.95 0.02 -18.61
C ASP A 317 4.01 -0.94 -17.87
N GLU A 318 4.22 -1.16 -16.58
CA GLU A 318 3.35 -2.01 -15.76
C GLU A 318 1.93 -1.41 -15.64
N PHE A 319 1.82 -0.12 -15.38
CA PHE A 319 0.54 0.58 -15.29
C PHE A 319 -0.25 0.52 -16.60
N PHE A 320 0.36 0.94 -17.71
CA PHE A 320 -0.33 0.99 -18.99
C PHE A 320 -0.61 -0.41 -19.53
N THR A 321 0.22 -1.41 -19.22
CA THR A 321 -0.09 -2.81 -19.52
C THR A 321 -1.30 -3.31 -18.72
N ALA A 322 -1.35 -3.03 -17.41
CA ALA A 322 -2.45 -3.47 -16.54
C ALA A 322 -3.82 -2.92 -16.98
N TYR A 323 -3.85 -1.69 -17.49
CA TYR A 323 -5.08 -1.03 -17.97
C TYR A 323 -5.27 -1.09 -19.48
N ARG A 324 -4.47 -1.89 -20.21
CA ARG A 324 -4.53 -2.07 -21.67
C ARG A 324 -4.39 -0.76 -22.46
N LEU A 325 -3.59 0.15 -21.93
CA LEU A 325 -3.28 1.44 -22.51
C LEU A 325 -1.91 1.42 -23.23
N GLY A 326 -1.27 0.27 -23.45
CA GLY A 326 -0.11 0.17 -24.35
C GLY A 326 -0.51 0.38 -25.83
N GLY A 327 0.33 1.04 -26.63
CA GLY A 327 0.24 1.08 -28.10
C GLY A 327 1.66 1.07 -28.67
N THR A 328 1.98 0.39 -29.78
CA THR A 328 1.17 0.14 -30.99
C THR A 328 1.12 -1.33 -31.41
N SER A 329 -0.06 -1.82 -31.83
CA SER A 329 -0.11 -2.82 -32.90
C SER A 329 0.38 -2.14 -34.18
N ALA A 330 1.67 -2.29 -34.49
CA ALA A 330 2.17 -1.99 -35.82
C ALA A 330 1.47 -2.95 -36.80
N GLY A 331 0.89 -2.38 -37.85
CA GLY A 331 0.14 -3.14 -38.85
C GLY A 331 0.99 -4.23 -39.48
N VAL A 332 0.52 -5.47 -39.38
CA VAL A 332 0.75 -6.44 -40.44
C VAL A 332 -0.43 -6.26 -41.38
N GLY A 333 -0.24 -5.41 -42.39
CA GLY A 333 -1.05 -5.44 -43.59
C GLY A 333 -1.03 -6.86 -44.12
N ARG A 334 -2.18 -7.54 -44.02
CA ARG A 334 -2.38 -8.83 -44.66
C ARG A 334 -2.77 -8.55 -46.11
N ASP A 335 -1.78 -8.12 -46.89
CA ASP A 335 -1.85 -8.29 -48.33
C ASP A 335 -1.63 -9.78 -48.58
N ILE A 336 -2.72 -10.50 -48.84
CA ILE A 336 -2.69 -11.77 -49.54
C ILE A 336 -3.80 -11.68 -50.60
N ARG A 337 -3.36 -11.51 -51.84
CA ARG A 337 -4.07 -11.98 -53.04
C ARG A 337 -4.23 -13.49 -52.98
#